data_AF-A0A510XZD9-F1
#
_entry.id   AF-A0A510XZD9-F1
#
_cell.length_a   1.000
_cell.length_b   1.000
_cell.length_c   1.000
_cell.angle_alpha   90.00
_cell.angle_beta   90.00
_cell.angle_gamma   90.00
#
_symmetry.space_group_name_H-M   'P 1'
#
loop_
_entity.id
_entity.type
_entity.pdbx_description
1 polymer ?
#
loop_
_entity_poly.entity_id
_entity_poly.type
_entity_poly.pdbx_seq_one_letter_code
_entity_poly.pdbx_strand_id
1 'polypeptide(L)'
;MSDKPTASITLADNSQCIEFTTGCPSVLHCLENQKIAVAYQCREGYCGACRATLVTGNVEYNEEPLAFVREGEILLCCCKPNGHISINLK
;
A
#
# COMPACT_ATOMS: atom_id res chain seq x y z
N MET A 1 24.02 -9.16 -6.13
CA MET A 1 22.77 -9.85 -6.53
C MET A 1 22.06 -10.26 -5.24
N SER A 2 21.13 -9.44 -4.74
CA SER A 2 20.40 -9.70 -3.50
C SER A 2 19.12 -8.88 -3.50
N ASP A 3 18.22 -9.18 -4.43
CA ASP A 3 16.85 -8.67 -4.40
C ASP A 3 16.10 -9.46 -3.32
N LYS A 4 16.33 -9.09 -2.05
CA LYS A 4 15.53 -9.60 -0.94
C LYS A 4 14.13 -8.96 -1.03
N PRO A 5 13.05 -9.75 -0.98
CA PRO A 5 11.70 -9.18 -0.85
C PRO A 5 11.66 -8.32 0.41
N THR A 6 11.24 -7.07 0.26
CA THR A 6 11.21 -6.09 1.37
C THR A 6 9.97 -6.31 2.23
N ALA A 7 8.89 -6.84 1.65
CA ALA A 7 7.62 -7.00 2.32
C ALA A 7 6.66 -7.93 1.57
N SER A 8 5.56 -8.32 2.23
CA SER A 8 4.47 -9.10 1.63
C SER A 8 3.15 -8.41 1.94
N ILE A 9 2.36 -8.15 0.90
CA ILE A 9 1.07 -7.46 0.99
C ILE A 9 -0.03 -8.48 0.69
N THR A 10 -0.93 -8.69 1.63
CA THR A 10 -2.10 -9.55 1.44
C THR A 10 -3.35 -8.70 1.30
N LEU A 11 -4.14 -8.95 0.27
CA LEU A 11 -5.41 -8.28 0.06
C LEU A 11 -6.52 -9.04 0.75
N ALA A 12 -7.20 -8.40 1.72
CA ALA A 12 -8.36 -8.99 2.38
C ALA A 12 -9.59 -9.10 1.45
N ASP A 13 -9.64 -8.30 0.38
CA ASP A 13 -10.77 -8.29 -0.56
C ASP A 13 -10.77 -9.52 -1.47
N ASN A 14 -9.61 -9.91 -2.01
CA ASN A 14 -9.46 -11.02 -2.97
C ASN A 14 -8.50 -12.12 -2.50
N SER A 15 -8.10 -12.13 -1.22
CA SER A 15 -7.13 -13.08 -0.64
C SER A 15 -5.82 -13.22 -1.43
N GLN A 16 -5.44 -12.19 -2.20
CA GLN A 16 -4.25 -12.23 -3.06
C GLN A 16 -3.02 -11.79 -2.26
N CYS A 17 -1.95 -12.59 -2.33
CA CYS A 17 -0.66 -12.27 -1.74
C CYS A 17 0.27 -11.69 -2.81
N ILE A 18 0.86 -10.54 -2.52
CA ILE A 18 1.69 -9.77 -3.42
C ILE A 18 3.03 -9.53 -2.74
N GLU A 19 4.10 -9.87 -3.43
CA GLU A 19 5.46 -9.63 -2.93
C GLU A 19 5.88 -8.20 -3.27
N PHE A 20 6.29 -7.45 -2.24
CA PHE A 20 6.79 -6.09 -2.39
C PHE A 20 8.32 -6.12 -2.51
N THR A 21 8.80 -5.73 -3.70
CA THR A 21 10.22 -5.68 -4.05
C THR A 21 10.65 -4.23 -4.27
N THR A 22 11.95 -3.93 -4.12
CA THR A 22 12.56 -2.60 -4.38
C THR A 22 12.19 -1.99 -5.74
N GLY A 23 11.79 -2.79 -6.74
CA GLY A 23 11.30 -2.29 -8.03
C GLY A 23 9.97 -1.52 -7.95
N CYS A 24 9.22 -1.65 -6.86
CA CYS A 24 7.98 -0.91 -6.62
C CYS A 24 8.24 0.35 -5.77
N PRO A 25 8.01 1.57 -6.29
CA PRO A 25 8.23 2.79 -5.52
C PRO A 25 7.23 2.97 -4.36
N SER A 26 6.02 2.43 -4.48
CA SER A 26 4.93 2.55 -3.49
C SER A 26 3.99 1.35 -3.54
N VAL A 27 3.19 1.14 -2.47
CA VAL A 27 2.21 0.03 -2.42
C VAL A 27 1.25 0.10 -3.62
N LEU A 28 0.76 1.30 -3.96
CA LEU A 28 -0.12 1.52 -5.10
C LEU A 28 0.46 0.95 -6.40
N HIS A 29 1.74 1.24 -6.69
CA HIS A 29 2.38 0.81 -7.94
C HIS A 29 2.53 -0.71 -8.00
N CYS A 30 2.85 -1.34 -6.86
CA CYS A 30 2.94 -2.79 -6.76
C CYS A 30 1.56 -3.45 -6.97
N LEU A 31 0.49 -2.86 -6.42
CA LEU A 31 -0.88 -3.31 -6.65
C LEU A 31 -1.31 -3.16 -8.12
N GLU A 32 -1.04 -2.01 -8.74
CA GLU A 32 -1.33 -1.77 -10.17
C GLU A 32 -0.60 -2.80 -11.06
N ASN A 33 0.65 -3.12 -10.75
CA ASN A 33 1.42 -4.11 -11.50
C ASN A 33 0.83 -5.53 -11.38
N GLN A 34 0.17 -5.82 -10.26
CA GLN A 34 -0.59 -7.06 -10.04
C GLN A 34 -2.02 -7.00 -10.60
N LYS A 35 -2.34 -5.96 -11.38
CA LYS A 35 -3.67 -5.70 -11.97
C LYS A 35 -4.78 -5.57 -10.93
N ILE A 36 -4.44 -5.13 -9.73
CA ILE A 36 -5.41 -4.82 -8.68
C ILE A 36 -5.99 -3.42 -8.96
N ALA A 37 -7.31 -3.34 -9.08
CA ALA A 37 -8.00 -2.07 -9.25
C ALA A 37 -8.01 -1.30 -7.93
N VAL A 38 -7.13 -0.30 -7.81
CA VAL A 38 -7.10 0.62 -6.67
C VAL A 38 -7.67 1.96 -7.12
N ALA A 39 -8.57 2.54 -6.33
CA ALA A 39 -9.02 3.90 -6.56
C ALA A 39 -7.87 4.87 -6.31
N TYR A 40 -7.45 5.62 -7.33
CA TYR A 40 -6.47 6.70 -7.19
C TYR A 40 -6.92 7.90 -8.02
N GLN A 41 -6.61 9.11 -7.54
CA GLN A 41 -6.89 10.38 -8.24
C GLN A 41 -5.61 11.18 -8.41
N CYS A 42 -4.96 11.51 -7.29
CA CYS A 42 -3.82 12.43 -7.26
C CYS A 42 -2.46 11.75 -7.35
N ARG A 43 -2.32 10.49 -6.94
CA ARG A 43 -1.04 9.77 -6.76
C ARG A 43 -0.02 10.42 -5.80
N GLU A 44 -0.30 11.59 -5.25
CA GLU A 44 0.58 12.33 -4.31
C GLU A 44 0.09 12.31 -2.85
N GLY A 45 -1.00 11.60 -2.52
CA GLY A 45 -1.43 11.43 -1.12
C GLY A 45 -2.16 12.62 -0.49
N TYR A 46 -2.48 13.67 -1.26
CA TYR A 46 -3.27 14.82 -0.77
C TYR A 46 -4.78 14.63 -0.93
N CYS A 47 -5.23 13.83 -1.89
CA CYS A 47 -6.65 13.68 -2.23
C CYS A 47 -7.39 12.62 -1.40
N GLY A 48 -6.67 11.72 -0.72
CA GLY A 48 -7.26 10.61 0.04
C GLY A 48 -7.99 9.56 -0.80
N ALA A 49 -7.92 9.61 -2.14
CA ALA A 49 -8.57 8.62 -3.00
C ALA A 49 -7.88 7.24 -2.91
N CYS A 50 -6.55 7.23 -2.73
CA CYS A 50 -5.72 6.03 -2.59
C CYS A 50 -5.83 5.36 -1.19
N ARG A 51 -6.92 5.63 -0.46
CA ARG A 51 -7.14 5.13 0.90
C ARG A 51 -7.43 3.63 0.87
N ALA A 52 -6.84 2.93 1.82
CA ALA A 52 -7.10 1.53 2.09
C ALA A 52 -7.17 1.31 3.59
N THR A 53 -7.84 0.23 4.01
CA THR A 53 -7.86 -0.17 5.42
C THR A 53 -6.71 -1.13 5.69
N LEU A 54 -5.82 -0.82 6.61
CA LEU A 54 -4.81 -1.74 7.13
C LEU A 54 -5.47 -2.69 8.12
N VAL A 55 -5.57 -3.96 7.75
CA VAL A 55 -6.14 -5.03 8.57
C VAL A 55 -5.11 -5.52 9.58
N THR A 56 -3.88 -5.79 9.13
CA THR A 56 -2.77 -6.24 9.99
C THR A 56 -1.41 -5.77 9.50
N GLY A 57 -0.44 -5.70 10.41
CA GLY A 57 0.94 -5.32 10.12
C GLY A 57 1.18 -3.82 10.27
N ASN A 58 2.32 -3.35 9.75
CA ASN A 58 2.75 -1.95 9.85
C ASN A 58 3.18 -1.42 8.49
N VAL A 59 2.83 -0.15 8.24
CA VAL A 59 3.32 0.59 7.08
C VAL A 59 4.14 1.78 7.55
N GLU A 60 5.06 2.20 6.69
CA GLU A 60 5.91 3.35 6.89
C GLU A 60 5.61 4.39 5.81
N TYR A 61 5.48 5.65 6.21
CA TYR A 61 5.25 6.75 5.28
C TYR A 61 6.59 7.45 5.02
N ASN A 62 6.94 7.62 3.75
CA ASN A 62 8.15 8.42 3.42
C ASN A 62 7.91 9.90 3.69
N GLU A 63 6.67 10.35 3.51
CA GLU A 63 6.24 11.72 3.71
C GLU A 63 4.94 11.73 4.51
N GLU A 64 4.81 12.66 5.46
CA GLU A 64 3.64 12.75 6.31
C GLU A 64 2.40 13.07 5.46
N PRO A 65 1.37 12.20 5.47
CA PRO A 65 0.20 12.41 4.64
C PRO A 65 -0.56 13.66 5.10
N LEU A 66 -0.78 14.60 4.17
CA LEU A 66 -1.58 15.80 4.41
C LEU A 66 -3.06 15.50 4.61
N ALA A 67 -3.54 14.38 4.06
CA ALA A 67 -4.91 13.93 4.24
C ALA A 67 -5.07 13.27 5.62
N PHE A 68 -6.22 13.48 6.26
CA PHE A 68 -6.54 12.85 7.54
C PHE A 68 -6.70 11.34 7.36
N VAL A 69 -5.76 10.58 7.91
CA VAL A 69 -5.80 9.12 7.92
C VAL A 69 -6.23 8.65 9.30
N ARG A 70 -7.30 7.87 9.39
CA ARG A 70 -7.76 7.29 10.65
C ARG A 70 -6.85 6.15 11.09
N GLU A 71 -6.89 5.82 12.39
CA GLU A 71 -6.29 4.57 12.87
C GLU A 71 -6.87 3.37 12.11
N GLY A 72 -5.99 2.58 11.50
CA GLY A 72 -6.36 1.46 10.64
C GLY A 72 -6.67 1.83 9.19
N GLU A 73 -6.62 3.09 8.78
CA GLU A 73 -6.57 3.49 7.36
C GLU A 73 -5.15 3.86 6.96
N ILE A 74 -4.83 3.71 5.67
CA ILE A 74 -3.52 4.05 5.09
C ILE A 74 -3.64 4.62 3.68
N LEU A 75 -2.63 5.36 3.23
CA LEU A 75 -2.57 5.91 1.87
C LEU A 75 -1.51 5.20 1.02
N LEU A 76 -1.98 4.36 0.11
CA LEU A 76 -1.15 3.46 -0.71
C LEU A 76 -0.18 4.17 -1.64
N CYS A 77 -0.45 5.44 -1.95
CA CYS A 77 0.34 6.24 -2.88
C CYS A 77 1.63 6.83 -2.28
N CYS A 78 1.74 6.96 -0.94
CA CYS A 78 2.95 7.46 -0.28
C CYS A 78 3.48 6.53 0.84
N CYS A 79 2.71 5.51 1.22
CA CYS A 79 3.17 4.51 2.17
C CYS A 79 3.96 3.37 1.52
N LYS A 80 4.83 2.77 2.31
CA LYS A 80 5.56 1.53 2.03
C LYS A 80 5.20 0.48 3.08
N PRO A 81 5.07 -0.78 2.70
CA PRO A 81 4.82 -1.85 3.65
C PRO A 81 6.10 -2.14 4.44
N ASN A 82 5.99 -2.27 5.77
CA ASN A 82 7.10 -2.64 6.65
C ASN A 82 6.94 -4.12 7.05
N GLY A 83 7.38 -5.02 6.17
CA GLY A 83 7.24 -6.46 6.32
C GLY A 83 5.91 -7.01 5.81
N HIS A 84 5.31 -7.94 6.56
CA HIS A 84 4.03 -8.55 6.22
C HIS A 84 2.89 -7.59 6.60
N ILE A 85 2.02 -7.25 5.66
CA ILE A 85 0.82 -6.45 5.92
C ILE A 85 -0.40 -7.05 5.23
N SER A 86 -1.58 -6.90 5.83
CA SER A 86 -2.86 -7.16 5.16
C SER A 86 -3.65 -5.87 5.03
N ILE A 87 -4.14 -5.57 3.82
CA ILE A 87 -4.90 -4.36 3.53
C ILE A 87 -6.19 -4.70 2.80
N ASN A 88 -7.21 -3.86 2.97
CA ASN A 88 -8.49 -3.95 2.29
C ASN A 88 -8.70 -2.70 1.42
N LEU A 89 -8.98 -2.94 0.15
CA LEU A 89 -9.32 -1.91 -0.84
C LEU A 89 -10.84 -1.85 -0.86
N LYS A 90 -11.43 -0.74 -0.43
CA LYS A 90 -12.88 -0.60 -0.27
C LYS A 90 -13.45 0.43 -1.25
#